data_AF-A0A6A5KCV5-F1
#
_entry.id   AF-A0A6A5KCV5-F1
#
_cell.length_a   1.000
_cell.length_b   1.000
_cell.length_c   1.000
_cell.angle_alpha   90.00
_cell.angle_beta   90.00
_cell.angle_gamma   90.00
#
_symmetry.space_group_name_H-M   'P 1'
#
loop_
_entity.id
_entity.type
_entity.pdbx_description
1 polymer ?
#
loop_
_entity_poly.entity_id
_entity_poly.type
_entity_poly.pdbx_seq_one_letter_code
_entity_poly.pdbx_strand_id
1 'polypeptide(L)'
;MHRSHALGACHQGAAIEGLCLTNDTLTTPARPYTTFYHNVSSQSGNTVNADNTLGVLGWHLTLGALRVPSAMNFDYDPGSNLATPVIMPGQSRYEPVAFEAGTNHMYIPVKQNDQVSPPEPYLPPLKLKNWFNCLTRYSYTYETLAWKVGMTGEPQNPTCTAVEVHRVWV
;
A
#
# COMPACT_ATOMS: atom_id res chain seq x y z
N MET A 1 -20.88 -9.41 8.66
CA MET A 1 -19.78 -9.00 9.56
C MET A 1 -18.49 -9.12 8.78
N HIS A 2 -17.92 -8.01 8.30
CA HIS A 2 -16.61 -8.03 7.67
C HIS A 2 -15.56 -8.16 8.77
N ARG A 3 -14.72 -9.19 8.72
CA ARG A 3 -13.60 -9.36 9.66
C ARG A 3 -12.43 -8.57 9.09
N SER A 4 -11.94 -7.58 9.85
CA SER A 4 -10.73 -6.84 9.51
C SER A 4 -9.51 -7.64 9.92
N HIS A 5 -8.57 -7.78 8.99
CA HIS A 5 -7.31 -8.49 9.17
C HIS A 5 -6.14 -7.52 8.99
N ALA A 6 -5.04 -7.73 9.71
CA ALA A 6 -3.83 -6.93 9.56
C ALA A 6 -3.06 -7.34 8.30
N LEU A 7 -2.40 -6.36 7.69
CA LEU A 7 -1.35 -6.62 6.71
C LEU A 7 -0.04 -6.91 7.43
N GLY A 8 0.75 -7.85 6.91
CA GLY A 8 2.05 -8.22 7.45
C GLY A 8 3.12 -8.25 6.36
N ALA A 9 4.34 -7.86 6.73
CA ALA A 9 5.54 -7.97 5.94
C ALA A 9 5.91 -9.46 5.79
N CYS A 10 5.57 -10.03 4.63
CA CYS A 10 5.85 -11.42 4.29
C CYS A 10 7.02 -11.51 3.31
N HIS A 11 7.83 -12.55 3.41
CA HIS A 11 9.00 -12.73 2.57
C HIS A 11 8.61 -13.00 1.11
N GLN A 12 8.92 -12.08 0.21
CA GLN A 12 8.66 -12.16 -1.23
C GLN A 12 9.92 -12.42 -2.05
N GLY A 13 11.10 -12.46 -1.43
CA GLY A 13 12.38 -12.66 -2.10
C GLY A 13 13.53 -12.23 -1.21
N ALA A 14 14.77 -12.31 -1.72
CA ALA A 14 15.96 -11.94 -0.96
C ALA A 14 15.88 -10.47 -0.50
N ALA A 15 15.62 -10.27 0.79
CA ALA A 15 15.44 -8.96 1.41
C ALA A 15 14.25 -8.15 0.85
N ILE A 16 13.24 -8.81 0.27
CA ILE A 16 12.04 -8.16 -0.29
C ILE A 16 10.82 -8.68 0.46
N GLU A 17 9.97 -7.75 0.89
CA GLU A 17 8.71 -8.07 1.56
C GLU A 17 7.50 -7.67 0.73
N GLY A 18 6.39 -8.38 0.92
CA GLY A 18 5.07 -8.00 0.43
C GLY A 18 4.16 -7.57 1.57
N LEU A 19 3.07 -6.89 1.23
CA LEU A 19 1.97 -6.63 2.15
C LEU A 19 0.98 -7.80 2.10
N CYS A 20 1.20 -8.84 2.88
CA CYS A 20 0.36 -10.03 2.91
C CYS A 20 -0.81 -9.90 3.88
N LEU A 21 -1.93 -10.53 3.55
CA LEU A 21 -3.02 -10.74 4.50
C LEU A 21 -2.56 -11.68 5.63
N THR A 22 -2.90 -11.35 6.87
CA THR A 22 -2.59 -12.18 8.04
C THR A 22 -3.88 -12.65 8.73
N ASN A 23 -3.74 -13.56 9.69
CA ASN A 23 -4.85 -13.93 10.57
C ASN A 23 -4.99 -12.99 11.78
N ASP A 24 -4.13 -11.98 11.91
CA ASP A 24 -4.21 -11.02 13.00
C ASP A 24 -5.39 -10.08 12.77
N THR A 25 -6.08 -9.77 13.85
CA THR A 25 -7.23 -8.87 13.87
C THR A 25 -6.92 -7.62 14.68
N LEU A 26 -7.85 -6.66 14.71
CA LEU A 26 -7.75 -5.45 15.53
C LEU A 26 -7.57 -5.73 17.04
N THR A 27 -7.93 -6.92 17.52
CA THR A 27 -7.73 -7.32 18.93
C THR A 27 -6.40 -8.06 19.15
N THR A 28 -5.68 -8.38 18.09
CA THR A 28 -4.37 -9.03 18.19
C THR A 28 -3.31 -7.94 18.47
N PRO A 29 -2.47 -8.09 19.50
CA PRO A 29 -1.41 -7.10 19.76
C PRO A 29 -0.51 -6.91 18.54
N ALA A 30 -0.17 -5.66 18.23
CA ALA A 30 0.70 -5.35 17.11
C ALA A 30 2.08 -6.01 17.24
N ARG A 31 2.60 -6.54 16.14
CA ARG A 31 3.90 -7.23 16.08
C ARG A 31 4.82 -6.52 15.09
N PRO A 32 6.15 -6.66 15.21
CA PRO A 32 7.08 -5.98 14.32
C PRO A 32 6.85 -6.18 12.82
N TYR A 33 6.31 -7.34 12.42
CA TYR A 33 6.03 -7.62 11.02
C TYR A 33 4.67 -7.08 10.53
N THR A 34 3.77 -6.65 11.43
CA THR A 34 2.49 -6.00 11.11
C THR A 34 2.51 -4.49 11.37
N THR A 35 3.67 -3.95 11.80
CA THR A 35 3.85 -2.53 12.10
C THR A 35 4.68 -1.88 11.00
N PHE A 36 4.14 -0.81 10.41
CA PHE A 36 4.76 -0.07 9.33
C PHE A 36 4.93 1.41 9.71
N TYR A 37 5.83 2.09 9.01
CA TYR A 37 6.08 3.51 9.16
C TYR A 37 5.43 4.27 8.01
N HIS A 38 4.80 5.40 8.30
CA HIS A 38 4.40 6.37 7.27
C HIS A 38 5.29 7.61 7.44
N ASN A 39 6.37 7.64 6.67
CA ASN A 39 7.38 8.69 6.76
C ASN A 39 7.00 9.85 5.83
N VAL A 40 6.73 11.01 6.42
CA VAL A 40 6.38 12.24 5.69
C VAL A 40 7.48 13.28 5.82
N SER A 41 7.54 14.22 4.88
CA SER A 41 8.48 15.34 4.95
C SER A 41 8.06 16.32 6.06
N SER A 42 9.03 16.89 6.75
CA SER A 42 8.77 17.99 7.71
C SER A 42 8.20 19.24 7.02
N GLN A 43 8.38 19.39 5.70
CA GLN A 43 7.85 20.51 4.92
C GLN A 43 6.40 20.30 4.45
N SER A 44 5.89 19.06 4.45
CA SER A 44 4.55 18.74 3.92
C SER A 44 3.39 19.12 4.85
N GLY A 45 3.64 20.00 5.82
CA GLY A 45 2.67 20.46 6.80
C GLY A 45 2.49 19.46 7.93
N ASN A 46 2.70 19.92 9.16
CA ASN A 46 2.50 19.16 10.40
C ASN A 46 1.00 18.93 10.65
N THR A 47 0.30 18.27 9.73
CA THR A 47 -1.07 17.84 10.00
C THR A 47 -1.03 16.84 11.14
N VAL A 48 -2.00 16.94 12.07
CA VAL A 48 -2.14 15.96 13.14
C VAL A 48 -2.19 14.58 12.50
N ASN A 49 -1.41 13.64 13.02
CA ASN A 49 -1.31 12.27 12.51
C ASN A 49 -0.82 12.15 11.05
N ALA A 50 -0.27 13.20 10.43
CA ALA A 50 0.05 13.23 9.00
C ALA A 50 -1.17 12.91 8.09
N ASP A 51 -2.37 13.33 8.52
CA ASP A 51 -3.61 13.17 7.75
C ASP A 51 -3.52 13.89 6.39
N ASN A 52 -3.98 13.20 5.33
CA ASN A 52 -3.93 13.60 3.93
C ASN A 52 -2.53 14.01 3.41
N THR A 53 -1.47 13.60 4.11
CA THR A 53 -0.09 13.91 3.75
C THR A 53 0.53 12.76 2.97
N LEU A 54 1.15 13.04 1.82
CA LEU A 54 1.88 12.03 1.06
C LEU A 54 3.17 11.64 1.78
N GLY A 55 3.40 10.34 1.91
CA GLY A 55 4.55 9.80 2.59
C GLY A 55 4.93 8.42 2.09
N VAL A 56 6.10 7.98 2.53
CA VAL A 56 6.64 6.65 2.25
C VAL A 56 6.04 5.67 3.24
N LEU A 57 5.36 4.64 2.74
CA LEU A 57 5.06 3.45 3.55
C LEU A 57 6.32 2.61 3.64
N GLY A 58 6.85 2.39 4.84
CA GLY A 58 8.11 1.72 5.07
C GLY A 58 8.05 0.63 6.13
N TRP A 59 9.05 -0.25 6.10
CA TRP A 59 9.27 -1.30 7.08
C TRP A 59 10.78 -1.45 7.32
N HIS A 60 11.16 -2.01 8.47
CA HIS A 60 12.57 -2.28 8.77
C HIS A 60 12.88 -3.76 8.62
N LEU A 61 13.61 -4.09 7.54
CA LEU A 61 14.21 -5.41 7.40
C LEU A 61 15.21 -5.65 8.54
N THR A 62 15.05 -6.78 9.20
CA THR A 62 15.81 -7.12 10.40
C THR A 62 16.71 -8.30 10.11
N LEU A 63 18.03 -8.06 10.13
CA LEU A 63 19.08 -9.06 9.90
C LEU A 63 19.92 -9.16 11.18
N GLY A 64 19.43 -9.96 12.13
CA GLY A 64 20.00 -9.99 13.49
C GLY A 64 19.84 -8.64 14.18
N ALA A 65 20.96 -8.00 14.53
CA ALA A 65 20.97 -6.67 15.14
C ALA A 65 20.84 -5.51 14.12
N LEU A 66 21.10 -5.77 12.83
CA LEU A 66 21.01 -4.76 11.78
C LEU A 66 19.54 -4.49 11.42
N ARG A 67 19.17 -3.21 11.37
CA ARG A 67 17.88 -2.73 10.87
C ARG A 67 18.11 -1.94 9.59
N VAL A 68 17.51 -2.39 8.49
CA VAL A 68 17.63 -1.76 7.17
C VAL A 68 16.30 -1.07 6.84
N PRO A 69 16.27 0.27 6.74
CA PRO A 69 15.09 0.99 6.25
C PRO A 69 14.73 0.51 4.85
N SER A 70 13.46 0.16 4.66
CA SER A 70 12.92 -0.33 3.40
C SER A 70 11.66 0.45 3.06
N ALA A 71 11.40 0.65 1.77
CA ALA A 71 10.29 1.45 1.27
C ALA A 71 9.40 0.64 0.34
N MET A 72 8.10 0.89 0.42
CA MET A 72 7.11 0.32 -0.49
C MET A 72 7.19 1.01 -1.85
N ASN A 73 7.21 0.22 -2.91
CA ASN A 73 6.96 0.65 -4.28
C ASN A 73 6.09 -0.38 -5.00
N PHE A 74 5.58 -0.01 -6.16
CA PHE A 74 4.91 -0.96 -7.03
C PHE A 74 5.88 -1.77 -7.90
N ASP A 75 5.61 -3.06 -7.99
CA ASP A 75 6.09 -3.94 -9.04
C ASP A 75 5.01 -4.08 -10.12
N TYR A 76 5.39 -3.84 -11.38
CA TYR A 76 4.47 -3.79 -12.51
C TYR A 76 4.79 -4.90 -13.51
N ASP A 77 3.75 -5.60 -13.96
CA ASP A 77 3.81 -6.48 -15.12
C ASP A 77 3.03 -5.84 -16.28
N PRO A 78 3.67 -5.53 -17.42
CA PRO A 78 2.99 -4.97 -18.59
C PRO A 78 1.82 -5.80 -19.13
N GLY A 79 1.78 -7.11 -18.84
CA GLY A 79 0.69 -8.00 -19.22
C GLY A 79 -0.49 -8.02 -18.24
N SER A 80 -0.41 -7.26 -17.15
CA SER A 80 -1.39 -7.25 -16.06
C SER A 80 -1.96 -5.85 -15.84
N ASN A 81 -3.22 -5.77 -15.40
CA ASN A 81 -3.81 -4.54 -14.86
C ASN A 81 -3.69 -4.45 -13.32
N LEU A 82 -2.69 -5.13 -12.74
CA LEU A 82 -2.36 -5.07 -11.32
C LEU A 82 -0.90 -4.65 -11.14
N ALA A 83 -0.68 -3.90 -10.06
CA ALA A 83 0.65 -3.62 -9.53
C ALA A 83 0.75 -4.18 -8.12
N THR A 84 1.81 -4.94 -7.83
CA THR A 84 2.01 -5.56 -6.51
C THR A 84 2.88 -4.64 -5.65
N PRO A 85 2.42 -4.16 -4.49
CA PRO A 85 3.26 -3.48 -3.52
C PRO A 85 4.34 -4.44 -3.01
N VAL A 86 5.60 -4.04 -3.18
CA VAL A 86 6.77 -4.69 -2.60
C VAL A 86 7.52 -3.67 -1.75
N ILE A 87 8.09 -4.13 -0.65
CA ILE A 87 8.92 -3.33 0.23
C ILE A 87 10.36 -3.79 0.02
N MET A 88 11.22 -2.88 -0.43
CA MET A 88 12.61 -3.17 -0.78
C MET A 88 13.59 -2.33 0.05
N PRO A 89 14.83 -2.82 0.30
CA PRO A 89 15.82 -2.11 1.07
C PRO A 89 16.20 -0.77 0.43
N GLY A 90 16.31 0.26 1.25
CA GLY A 90 16.55 1.64 0.82
C GLY A 90 15.26 2.46 0.63
N GLN A 91 15.45 3.72 0.26
CA GLN A 91 14.36 4.69 0.06
C GLN A 91 14.49 5.48 -1.25
N SER A 92 15.37 5.05 -2.17
CA SER A 92 15.59 5.71 -3.46
C SER A 92 14.45 5.49 -4.45
N ARG A 93 13.67 4.42 -4.27
CA ARG A 93 12.47 4.10 -5.04
C ARG A 93 11.32 3.84 -4.08
N TYR A 94 10.25 4.60 -4.21
CA TYR A 94 9.04 4.41 -3.39
C TYR A 94 7.81 4.93 -4.13
N GLU A 95 6.65 4.39 -3.77
CA GLU A 95 5.35 4.93 -4.16
C GLU A 95 4.76 5.70 -2.97
N PRO A 96 4.46 7.01 -3.13
CA PRO A 96 3.87 7.79 -2.04
C PRO A 96 2.39 7.43 -1.83
N VAL A 97 2.02 7.18 -0.58
CA VAL A 97 0.62 6.98 -0.17
C VAL A 97 0.22 8.02 0.87
N ALA A 98 -1.08 8.27 0.99
CA ALA A 98 -1.66 9.12 2.02
C ALA A 98 -2.80 8.39 2.74
N PHE A 99 -3.15 8.87 3.93
CA PHE A 99 -4.28 8.37 4.72
C PHE A 99 -5.31 9.46 4.89
N GLU A 100 -6.56 9.14 4.60
CA GLU A 100 -7.64 10.13 4.65
C GLU A 100 -7.99 10.53 6.09
N ALA A 101 -8.08 11.84 6.34
CA ALA A 101 -8.51 12.37 7.63
C ALA A 101 -9.86 11.79 8.06
N GLY A 102 -9.98 11.40 9.33
CA GLY A 102 -11.20 10.84 9.93
C GLY A 102 -11.43 9.36 9.65
N THR A 103 -11.19 8.87 8.43
CA THR A 103 -11.42 7.45 8.08
C THR A 103 -10.16 6.59 8.19
N ASN A 104 -8.99 7.20 8.07
CA ASN A 104 -7.69 6.53 7.96
C ASN A 104 -7.57 5.59 6.74
N HIS A 105 -8.38 5.76 5.70
CA HIS A 105 -8.28 4.94 4.48
C HIS A 105 -7.05 5.34 3.69
N MET A 106 -6.23 4.36 3.32
CA MET A 106 -5.07 4.55 2.46
C MET A 106 -5.52 4.85 1.03
N TYR A 107 -4.96 5.89 0.43
CA TYR A 107 -5.25 6.28 -0.95
C TYR A 107 -3.99 6.80 -1.66
N ILE A 108 -4.06 6.83 -2.99
CA ILE A 108 -3.08 7.50 -3.85
C ILE A 108 -3.81 8.62 -4.60
N PRO A 109 -3.36 9.90 -4.50
CA PRO A 109 -4.00 11.00 -5.18
C PRO A 109 -3.69 11.00 -6.68
N VAL A 110 -4.73 11.03 -7.50
CA VAL A 110 -4.64 11.11 -8.97
C VAL A 110 -5.04 12.50 -9.42
N LYS A 111 -4.23 13.11 -10.31
CA LYS A 111 -4.41 14.50 -10.76
C LYS A 111 -5.05 14.64 -12.13
N GLN A 112 -5.07 13.58 -12.95
CA GLN A 112 -5.56 13.62 -14.32
C GLN A 112 -6.71 12.62 -14.52
N ASN A 113 -7.76 13.07 -15.18
CA ASN A 113 -8.87 12.29 -15.69
C ASN A 113 -8.69 12.08 -17.19
N ASP A 114 -8.23 10.89 -17.57
CA ASP A 114 -8.08 10.46 -18.96
C ASP A 114 -9.25 9.59 -19.45
N GLN A 115 -10.36 9.53 -18.70
CA GLN A 115 -11.59 8.84 -19.10
C GLN A 115 -12.49 9.70 -20.02
N VAL A 116 -12.12 10.96 -20.22
CA VAL A 116 -12.84 11.95 -21.03
C VAL A 116 -11.92 12.50 -22.12
N SER A 117 -12.53 13.08 -23.16
CA SER A 117 -11.80 13.70 -24.29
C SER A 117 -12.32 15.12 -24.53
N PRO A 118 -11.50 16.17 -24.38
CA PRO A 118 -10.07 16.12 -24.00
C PRO A 118 -9.86 15.67 -22.54
N PRO A 119 -8.67 15.15 -22.16
CA PRO A 119 -8.37 14.85 -20.77
C PRO A 119 -8.46 16.10 -19.88
N GLU A 120 -8.96 15.91 -18.66
CA GLU A 120 -9.22 17.00 -17.71
C GLU A 120 -8.47 16.78 -16.39
N PRO A 121 -8.11 17.82 -15.64
CA PRO A 121 -7.52 17.65 -14.30
C PRO A 121 -8.59 17.32 -13.26
N TYR A 122 -8.25 16.48 -12.27
CA TYR A 122 -9.01 16.39 -11.02
C TYR A 122 -8.63 17.57 -10.12
N LEU A 123 -9.61 18.44 -9.83
CA LEU A 123 -9.45 19.60 -8.95
C LEU A 123 -10.57 19.59 -7.88
N PRO A 124 -10.30 19.21 -6.61
CA PRO A 124 -9.01 18.73 -6.07
C PRO A 124 -8.61 17.34 -6.62
N PRO A 125 -7.34 16.90 -6.43
CA PRO A 125 -6.91 15.56 -6.83
C PRO A 125 -7.83 14.47 -6.27
N LEU A 126 -8.15 13.47 -7.08
CA LEU A 126 -9.01 12.37 -6.69
C LEU A 126 -8.26 11.44 -5.73
N LYS A 127 -8.83 11.16 -4.56
CA LYS A 127 -8.31 10.18 -3.60
C LYS A 127 -8.68 8.75 -4.04
N LEU A 128 -7.87 8.16 -4.91
CA LEU A 128 -8.14 6.84 -5.45
C LEU A 128 -7.77 5.73 -4.45
N LYS A 129 -8.70 4.81 -4.19
CA LYS A 129 -8.58 3.69 -3.24
C LYS A 129 -8.69 2.35 -3.95
N ASN A 130 -7.82 2.10 -4.93
CA ASN A 130 -7.94 0.98 -5.87
C ASN A 130 -7.28 -0.32 -5.33
N TRP A 131 -7.54 -0.62 -4.06
CA TRP A 131 -6.89 -1.71 -3.34
C TRP A 131 -7.69 -3.00 -3.45
N PHE A 132 -6.98 -4.09 -3.73
CA PHE A 132 -7.53 -5.44 -3.79
C PHE A 132 -6.63 -6.39 -2.99
N ASN A 133 -7.19 -7.43 -2.39
CA ASN A 133 -6.45 -8.59 -1.92
C ASN A 133 -6.53 -9.67 -2.99
N CYS A 134 -5.40 -10.12 -3.50
CA CYS A 134 -5.32 -11.09 -4.58
C CYS A 134 -4.30 -12.18 -4.23
N LEU A 135 -4.47 -13.37 -4.79
CA LEU A 135 -3.40 -14.35 -4.86
C LEU A 135 -2.38 -13.88 -5.91
N THR A 136 -1.23 -13.40 -5.47
CA THR A 136 -0.15 -12.89 -6.35
C THR A 136 1.08 -13.78 -6.27
N ARG A 137 2.01 -13.59 -7.22
CA ARG A 137 3.32 -14.24 -7.19
C ARG A 137 4.40 -13.24 -7.60
N TYR A 138 5.22 -12.82 -6.64
CA TYR A 138 6.49 -12.13 -6.92
C TYR A 138 7.60 -13.18 -7.06
N SER A 139 8.19 -13.66 -5.95
CA SER A 139 8.97 -14.93 -5.95
C SER A 139 8.18 -16.10 -5.38
N TYR A 140 7.26 -15.81 -4.45
CA TYR A 140 6.42 -16.78 -3.76
C TYR A 140 4.95 -16.43 -3.96
N THR A 141 4.09 -17.43 -3.79
CA THR A 141 2.65 -17.26 -3.93
C THR A 141 2.01 -16.97 -2.58
N TYR A 142 1.36 -15.82 -2.46
CA TYR A 142 0.70 -15.36 -1.24
C TYR A 142 -0.58 -14.59 -1.57
N GLU A 143 -1.49 -14.48 -0.59
CA GLU A 143 -2.52 -13.44 -0.62
C GLU A 143 -1.88 -12.11 -0.23
N THR A 144 -1.78 -11.21 -1.18
CA THR A 144 -1.19 -9.89 -0.98
C THR A 144 -2.15 -8.80 -1.35
N LEU A 145 -1.95 -7.64 -0.71
CA LEU A 145 -2.45 -6.40 -1.23
C LEU A 145 -1.95 -6.21 -2.68
N ALA A 146 -2.79 -5.66 -3.53
CA ALA A 146 -2.52 -5.32 -4.90
C ALA A 146 -3.23 -4.00 -5.24
N TRP A 147 -2.63 -3.23 -6.13
CA TRP A 147 -3.23 -2.03 -6.69
C TRP A 147 -3.75 -2.32 -8.08
N LYS A 148 -5.04 -2.10 -8.34
CA LYS A 148 -5.57 -2.17 -9.70
C LYS A 148 -5.09 -0.96 -10.50
N VAL A 149 -4.44 -1.20 -11.63
CA VAL A 149 -4.03 -0.16 -12.58
C VAL A 149 -5.25 0.25 -13.40
N GLY A 150 -5.45 1.57 -13.54
CA GLY A 150 -6.62 2.14 -14.21
C GLY A 150 -7.85 2.27 -13.30
N MET A 151 -8.71 3.22 -13.62
CA MET A 151 -9.85 3.57 -12.76
C MET A 151 -11.08 2.68 -12.99
N THR A 152 -11.31 2.25 -14.22
CA THR A 152 -12.48 1.45 -14.63
C THR A 152 -12.14 -0.02 -14.81
N GLY A 153 -13.17 -0.86 -14.94
CA GLY A 153 -13.04 -2.32 -15.11
C GLY A 153 -12.62 -3.06 -13.84
N GLU A 154 -12.54 -4.39 -13.97
CA GLU A 154 -12.15 -5.31 -12.89
C GLU A 154 -10.71 -5.79 -13.05
N PRO A 155 -10.05 -6.24 -11.97
CA PRO A 155 -8.77 -6.94 -12.06
C PRO A 155 -8.85 -8.15 -13.01
N GLN A 156 -7.81 -8.36 -13.82
CA GLN A 156 -7.67 -9.54 -14.68
C GLN A 156 -7.39 -10.81 -13.86
N ASN A 157 -6.79 -10.68 -12.68
CA ASN A 157 -6.60 -11.80 -11.76
C ASN A 157 -7.93 -12.13 -11.07
N PRO A 158 -8.51 -13.33 -11.31
CA PRO A 158 -9.85 -13.68 -10.83
C PRO A 158 -9.90 -13.92 -9.31
N THR A 159 -8.77 -13.95 -8.62
CA THR A 159 -8.71 -14.13 -7.16
C THR A 159 -8.88 -12.82 -6.40
N CYS A 160 -8.85 -11.69 -7.10
CA CYS A 160 -8.89 -10.38 -6.47
C CYS A 160 -10.25 -10.09 -5.83
N THR A 161 -10.20 -9.63 -4.59
CA THR A 161 -11.35 -9.10 -3.86
C THR A 161 -11.05 -7.66 -3.45
N ALA A 162 -12.00 -6.75 -3.69
CA ALA A 162 -11.84 -5.34 -3.31
C ALA A 162 -11.72 -5.21 -1.79
N VAL A 163 -10.80 -4.37 -1.32
CA VAL A 163 -10.57 -4.15 0.12
C VAL A 163 -10.37 -2.68 0.44
N GLU A 164 -10.72 -2.30 1.66
CA GLU A 164 -10.33 -1.03 2.24
C GLU A 164 -9.10 -1.23 3.13
N VAL A 165 -8.07 -0.40 2.95
CA VAL A 165 -6.86 -0.45 3.78
C VAL A 165 -6.90 0.71 4.75
N HIS A 166 -6.81 0.41 6.03
CA HIS A 166 -6.82 1.42 7.10
C HIS A 166 -5.50 1.38 7.86
N ARG A 167 -4.99 2.56 8.24
CA ARG A 167 -3.98 2.59 9.30
C ARG A 167 -4.63 2.54 10.68
N VAL A 168 -3.98 1.83 11.59
CA VAL A 168 -4.32 1.76 13.01
C VAL A 168 -3.06 2.11 13.79
N TRP A 169 -3.19 3.01 14.76
CA TRP A 169 -2.08 3.44 15.60
C TRP A 169 -1.75 2.36 16.64
N VAL A 170 -0.45 2.18 16.89
CA VAL A 170 0.11 1.19 17.83
C VAL A 170 0.84 1.87 18.97
#